data_AF-A0A1G3Y0A6-F1
#
_entry.id   AF-A0A1G3Y0A6-F1
#
_cell.length_a   1.000
_cell.length_b   1.000
_cell.length_c   1.000
_cell.angle_alpha   90.00
_cell.angle_beta   90.00
_cell.angle_gamma   90.00
#
_symmetry.space_group_name_H-M   'P 1'
#
loop_
_entity.id
_entity.type
_entity.pdbx_description
1 polymer ?
#
loop_
_entity_poly.entity_id
_entity_poly.type
_entity_poly.pdbx_seq_one_letter_code
_entity_poly.pdbx_strand_id
1 'polypeptide(L)'
;MLQRVHIQVLDNPTEGILFDNASEIVGTNKRLTEDLSKEMSYFYPSVVYVEYIDLFMDGEEEFDDIRELLRLGAVNTPVVLINGILRIHGGIPSSVIKREVEKLLSSGPVH
;
A
#
# COMPACT_ATOMS: atom_id res chain seq x y z
N MET A 1 -22.23 10.07 6.61
CA MET A 1 -21.32 9.86 5.45
C MET A 1 -20.48 8.64 5.78
N LEU A 2 -20.42 7.63 4.90
CA LEU A 2 -19.53 6.48 5.10
C LEU A 2 -18.11 6.92 4.77
N GLN A 3 -17.22 6.90 5.76
CA GLN A 3 -15.80 7.15 5.55
C GLN A 3 -15.23 5.96 4.79
N ARG A 4 -14.85 6.17 3.53
CA ARG A 4 -14.16 5.16 2.72
C ARG A 4 -12.67 5.22 3.05
N VAL A 5 -12.06 4.04 3.18
CA VAL A 5 -10.63 3.89 3.42
C VAL A 5 -9.99 3.35 2.15
N HIS A 6 -9.03 4.08 1.60
CA HIS A 6 -8.25 3.69 0.44
C HIS A 6 -6.87 3.26 0.91
N ILE A 7 -6.48 2.03 0.60
CA ILE A 7 -5.18 1.45 0.90
C ILE A 7 -4.43 1.31 -0.41
N GLN A 8 -3.31 2.02 -0.53
CA GLN A 8 -2.46 1.98 -1.72
C GLN A 8 -1.16 1.27 -1.35
N VAL A 9 -0.85 0.19 -2.06
CA VAL A 9 0.41 -0.54 -1.92
C VAL A 9 1.29 -0.14 -3.10
N LEU A 10 2.27 0.70 -2.82
CA LEU A 10 3.23 1.22 -3.78
C LEU A 10 4.44 0.30 -3.83
N ASP A 11 4.79 -0.20 -5.01
CA ASP A 11 5.96 -1.05 -5.20
C ASP A 11 6.80 -0.57 -6.38
N ASN A 12 8.05 -1.04 -6.44
CA ASN A 12 8.97 -0.77 -7.53
C ASN A 12 9.41 -2.09 -8.18
N PRO A 13 8.63 -2.63 -9.12
CA PRO A 13 8.97 -3.90 -9.72
C PRO A 13 10.19 -3.83 -10.64
N THR A 14 10.60 -2.63 -11.05
CA THR A 14 11.67 -2.43 -12.04
C THR A 14 13.06 -2.43 -11.39
N GLU A 15 13.22 -1.91 -10.17
CA GLU A 15 14.46 -2.11 -9.38
C GLU A 15 14.70 -3.59 -9.06
N GLY A 16 13.62 -4.38 -8.98
CA GLY A 16 13.71 -5.81 -8.70
C GLY A 16 14.22 -6.68 -9.85
N ILE A 17 14.40 -6.14 -11.05
CA ILE A 17 14.92 -6.89 -12.20
C ILE A 17 16.47 -6.90 -12.18
N LEU A 18 17.10 -5.98 -11.46
CA LEU A 18 18.56 -5.90 -11.33
C LEU A 18 19.16 -6.91 -10.33
N PHE A 19 18.32 -7.56 -9.53
CA PHE A 19 18.72 -8.56 -8.53
C PHE A 19 17.90 -9.84 -8.72
N ASP A 20 18.54 -10.99 -8.95
CA ASP A 20 17.89 -12.28 -9.26
C ASP A 20 16.76 -12.69 -8.28
N ASN A 21 16.77 -12.20 -7.05
CA ASN A 21 15.72 -12.49 -6.04
C ASN A 21 14.51 -11.56 -6.11
N ALA A 22 14.57 -10.45 -6.83
CA ALA A 22 13.56 -9.40 -6.69
C ALA A 22 12.39 -9.54 -7.68
N SER A 23 12.50 -10.36 -8.74
CA SER A 23 11.33 -10.84 -9.48
C SER A 23 10.39 -11.71 -8.62
N GLU A 24 10.94 -12.47 -7.65
CA GLU A 24 10.15 -13.26 -6.70
C GLU A 24 9.45 -12.35 -5.66
N ILE A 25 10.13 -11.28 -5.23
CA ILE A 25 9.60 -10.27 -4.30
C ILE A 25 8.43 -9.50 -4.94
N VAL A 26 8.53 -9.09 -6.20
CA VAL A 26 7.44 -8.42 -6.94
C VAL A 26 6.20 -9.29 -7.05
N GLY A 27 6.38 -10.56 -7.45
CA GLY A 27 5.28 -11.52 -7.49
C GLY A 27 4.65 -11.73 -6.12
N THR A 28 5.47 -11.68 -5.06
CA THR A 28 5.03 -11.80 -3.67
C THR A 28 4.22 -10.58 -3.23
N ASN A 29 4.67 -9.35 -3.48
CA ASN A 29 3.98 -8.13 -3.07
C ASN A 29 2.63 -7.96 -3.75
N LYS A 30 2.56 -8.23 -5.06
CA LYS A 30 1.29 -8.23 -5.80
C LYS A 30 0.31 -9.25 -5.23
N ARG A 31 0.77 -10.48 -4.99
CA ARG A 31 -0.05 -11.53 -4.38
C ARG A 31 -0.51 -11.17 -2.97
N LEU A 32 0.37 -10.63 -2.13
CA LEU A 32 0.03 -10.16 -0.78
C LEU A 32 -1.01 -9.04 -0.82
N THR A 33 -0.94 -8.16 -1.82
CA THR A 33 -1.93 -7.10 -2.02
C THR A 33 -3.30 -7.67 -2.43
N GLU A 34 -3.33 -8.69 -3.29
CA GLU A 34 -4.57 -9.40 -3.65
C GLU A 34 -5.18 -10.12 -2.44
N ASP A 35 -4.35 -10.77 -1.62
CA ASP A 35 -4.80 -11.44 -0.40
C ASP A 35 -5.34 -10.44 0.63
N LEU A 36 -4.66 -9.30 0.81
CA LEU A 36 -5.15 -8.18 1.62
C LEU A 36 -6.47 -7.64 1.08
N SER A 37 -6.60 -7.46 -0.23
CA SER A 37 -7.83 -6.98 -0.87
C SER A 37 -9.00 -7.93 -0.61
N LYS A 38 -8.80 -9.24 -0.77
CA LYS A 38 -9.82 -10.26 -0.43
C LYS A 38 -10.20 -10.19 1.04
N GLU A 39 -9.23 -10.13 1.94
CA GLU A 39 -9.47 -10.04 3.39
C GLU A 39 -10.29 -8.78 3.74
N MET A 40 -9.87 -7.61 3.23
CA MET A 40 -10.55 -6.35 3.49
C MET A 40 -11.96 -6.32 2.89
N SER A 41 -12.15 -6.87 1.70
CA SER A 41 -13.48 -6.96 1.08
C SER A 41 -14.44 -7.86 1.86
N TYR A 42 -13.92 -8.88 2.53
CA TYR A 42 -14.71 -9.77 3.39
C TYR A 42 -15.16 -9.08 4.68
N PHE A 43 -14.25 -8.37 5.36
CA PHE A 43 -14.55 -7.73 6.65
C PHE A 43 -15.20 -6.34 6.51
N TYR A 44 -14.86 -5.57 5.49
CA TYR A 44 -15.27 -4.17 5.30
C TYR A 44 -15.81 -3.91 3.88
N PRO A 45 -16.87 -4.62 3.47
CA PRO A 45 -17.39 -4.54 2.11
C PRO A 45 -17.81 -3.10 1.77
N SER A 46 -17.38 -2.61 0.60
CA SER A 46 -17.69 -1.26 0.09
C SER A 46 -17.15 -0.08 0.91
N VAL A 47 -16.41 -0.35 1.99
CA VAL A 47 -15.82 0.67 2.88
C VAL A 47 -14.32 0.77 2.67
N VAL A 48 -13.64 -0.36 2.45
CA VAL A 48 -12.21 -0.40 2.19
C VAL A 48 -11.95 -0.76 0.73
N TYR A 49 -11.09 0.02 0.08
CA TYR A 49 -10.58 -0.26 -1.26
C TYR A 49 -9.07 -0.44 -1.19
N VAL A 50 -8.55 -1.52 -1.77
CA VAL A 50 -7.12 -1.85 -1.77
C VAL A 50 -6.63 -1.87 -3.21
N GLU A 51 -5.54 -1.19 -3.47
CA GLU A 51 -4.96 -1.02 -4.80
C GLU A 51 -3.46 -1.27 -4.76
N TYR A 52 -2.95 -1.96 -5.77
CA TYR A 52 -1.52 -2.11 -6.02
C TYR A 52 -1.10 -1.09 -7.09
N ILE A 53 -0.06 -0.32 -6.81
CA ILE A 53 0.44 0.73 -7.70
C ILE A 53 1.93 0.49 -7.98
N ASP A 54 2.28 0.49 -9.26
CA ASP A 54 3.68 0.52 -9.69
C ASP A 54 4.14 1.98 -9.76
N LEU A 55 5.09 2.34 -8.89
CA LEU A 55 5.59 3.71 -8.76
C LEU A 55 6.26 4.27 -10.03
N PHE A 56 6.61 3.43 -11.00
CA PHE A 56 7.44 3.80 -12.15
C PHE A 56 6.79 3.50 -13.50
N MET A 57 5.64 2.84 -13.55
CA MET A 57 4.90 2.61 -14.81
C MET A 57 4.09 3.85 -15.23
N ASP A 58 3.42 4.50 -14.29
CA ASP A 58 2.57 5.64 -14.56
C ASP A 58 3.33 6.91 -14.17
N GLY A 59 3.85 7.62 -15.18
CA GLY A 59 4.66 8.84 -15.06
C GLY A 59 3.94 10.06 -14.45
N GLU A 60 2.95 9.84 -13.58
CA GLU A 60 2.27 10.88 -12.84
C GLU A 60 3.10 11.29 -11.61
N GLU A 61 3.08 12.60 -11.30
CA GLU A 61 3.74 13.25 -10.17
C GLU A 61 3.09 12.91 -8.81
N GLU A 62 2.10 11.99 -8.79
CA GLU A 62 1.25 11.70 -7.63
C GLU A 62 2.04 11.21 -6.40
N PHE A 63 3.20 10.58 -6.59
CA PHE A 63 4.00 9.97 -5.53
C PHE A 63 5.43 10.52 -5.42
N ASP A 64 5.68 11.75 -5.88
CA ASP A 64 7.04 12.32 -5.91
C ASP A 64 7.72 12.36 -4.52
N ASP A 65 6.96 12.68 -3.47
CA ASP A 65 7.45 12.64 -2.09
C ASP A 65 7.91 11.21 -1.69
N ILE A 66 7.13 10.19 -2.06
CA ILE A 66 7.48 8.79 -1.75
C ILE A 66 8.70 8.34 -2.57
N ARG A 67 8.77 8.73 -3.85
CA ARG A 67 9.93 8.47 -4.71
C ARG A 67 11.19 9.11 -4.16
N GLU A 68 11.10 10.34 -3.66
CA GLU A 68 12.23 11.02 -3.01
C GLU A 68 12.66 10.30 -1.73
N LEU A 69 11.72 9.91 -0.86
CA LEU A 69 12.02 9.16 0.35
C LEU A 69 12.69 7.81 0.06
N LEU A 70 12.25 7.10 -0.99
CA LEU A 70 12.89 5.88 -1.48
C LEU A 70 14.32 6.16 -1.96
N ARG A 71 14.51 7.21 -2.77
CA ARG A 71 15.84 7.63 -3.27
C ARG A 71 16.80 7.97 -2.13
N LEU A 72 16.30 8.57 -1.05
CA LEU A 72 17.09 8.88 0.15
C LEU A 72 17.33 7.66 1.06
N GLY A 73 16.73 6.50 0.75
CA GLY A 73 16.78 5.30 1.59
C GLY A 73 16.03 5.45 2.92
N ALA A 74 15.13 6.42 3.04
CA ALA A 74 14.36 6.69 4.25
C ALA A 74 13.19 5.70 4.44
N VAL A 75 12.69 5.13 3.33
CA VAL A 75 11.67 4.08 3.30
C VAL A 75 12.08 2.99 2.31
N ASN A 76 11.43 1.83 2.39
CA ASN A 76 11.68 0.68 1.50
C ASN A 76 10.38 0.19 0.90
N THR A 77 10.40 -0.31 -0.34
CA THR A 77 9.23 -0.97 -0.92
C THR A 77 8.97 -2.35 -0.29
N PRO A 78 7.72 -2.83 -0.29
CA PRO A 78 6.51 -2.09 -0.65
C PRO A 78 6.16 -1.04 0.41
N VAL A 79 5.63 0.10 -0.04
CA VAL A 79 5.15 1.21 0.78
C VAL A 79 3.62 1.16 0.83
N VAL A 80 3.04 1.22 2.03
CA VAL A 80 1.58 1.21 2.21
C VAL A 80 1.12 2.59 2.66
N LEU A 81 0.29 3.21 1.82
CA LEU A 81 -0.46 4.41 2.16
C LEU A 81 -1.89 4.04 2.59
N ILE A 82 -2.43 4.75 3.57
CA ILE A 82 -3.85 4.70 3.91
C ILE A 82 -4.42 6.10 3.81
N ASN A 83 -5.36 6.30 2.90
CA ASN A 83 -5.92 7.59 2.47
C ASN A 83 -4.81 8.58 2.06
N GLY A 84 -3.85 8.13 1.25
CA GLY A 84 -2.69 8.93 0.81
C GLY A 84 -1.60 9.16 1.87
N ILE A 85 -1.80 8.75 3.12
CA ILE A 85 -0.83 8.95 4.19
C ILE A 85 0.05 7.72 4.36
N LEU A 86 1.38 7.91 4.34
CA LEU A 86 2.37 6.87 4.63
C LEU A 86 2.11 6.23 6.01
N ARG A 87 1.91 4.91 6.05
CA ARG A 87 1.71 4.15 7.30
C ARG A 87 2.75 3.08 7.55
N ILE A 88 3.10 2.31 6.52
CA ILE A 88 3.99 1.14 6.63
C ILE A 88 4.92 1.14 5.42
N HIS A 89 6.13 0.62 5.57
CA HIS A 89 7.06 0.40 4.48
C HIS A 89 7.92 -0.85 4.74
N GLY A 90 8.46 -1.45 3.68
CA GLY A 90 9.27 -2.67 3.75
C GLY A 90 8.47 -3.96 3.95
N GLY A 91 7.14 -3.93 3.76
CA GLY A 91 6.29 -5.12 3.84
C GLY A 91 4.81 -4.81 3.94
N ILE A 92 3.98 -5.87 3.83
CA ILE A 92 2.51 -5.78 3.85
C ILE A 92 1.95 -6.66 4.99
N PRO A 93 2.11 -6.27 6.26
CA PRO A 93 1.58 -7.02 7.39
C PRO A 93 0.06 -6.80 7.53
N SER A 94 -0.76 -7.71 6.98
CA SER A 94 -2.22 -7.57 6.94
C SER A 94 -2.86 -7.28 8.31
N SER A 95 -2.37 -7.90 9.38
CA SER A 95 -2.88 -7.68 10.74
C SER A 95 -2.65 -6.25 11.25
N VAL A 96 -1.52 -5.64 10.90
CA VAL A 96 -1.21 -4.24 11.26
C VAL A 96 -2.07 -3.30 10.45
N ILE A 97 -2.19 -3.54 9.14
CA ILE A 97 -3.03 -2.75 8.24
C ILE A 97 -4.48 -2.76 8.72
N LYS A 98 -5.02 -3.94 9.05
CA LYS A 98 -6.36 -4.10 9.60
C LYS A 98 -6.58 -3.26 10.85
N ARG A 99 -5.64 -3.29 11.79
CA ARG A 99 -5.72 -2.50 13.03
C ARG A 99 -5.75 -1.00 12.74
N GLU A 100 -4.98 -0.52 11.75
CA GLU A 100 -5.02 0.90 11.35
C GLU A 100 -6.35 1.27 10.69
N VAL A 101 -6.91 0.39 9.86
CA VAL A 101 -8.25 0.56 9.26
C VAL A 101 -9.31 0.63 10.36
N GLU A 102 -9.30 -0.28 11.33
CA GLU A 102 -10.25 -0.30 12.45
C GLU A 102 -10.18 0.98 13.28
N LYS A 103 -8.99 1.53 13.53
CA LYS A 103 -8.82 2.82 14.21
C LYS A 103 -9.49 3.96 13.43
N LEU A 104 -9.31 4.01 12.11
CA LEU A 104 -9.91 5.04 11.26
C LEU A 104 -11.43 4.92 11.18
N LEU A 105 -11.95 3.70 11.11
CA LEU A 105 -13.40 3.48 11.07
C LEU A 105 -14.07 3.76 12.43
N SER A 106 -13.36 3.52 13.53
CA SER A 106 -13.85 3.78 14.89
C SER A 106 -13.74 5.24 15.34
N SER A 107 -12.87 6.05 14.70
CA SER A 107 -12.70 7.47 15.03
C SER A 107 -13.89 8.36 14.63
N GLY A 108 -14.89 7.81 13.92
CA GLY A 108 -16.04 8.57 13.42
C GLY A 108 -15.65 9.57 12.31
N PRO A 109 -16.62 10.30 11.72
CA PRO A 109 -16.34 11.27 10.67
C PRO A 109 -15.41 12.35 11.23
N VAL A 110 -14.22 12.51 10.63
CA VAL A 110 -13.35 13.64 10.89
C VAL A 110 -14.05 14.88 10.33
N HIS A 111 -14.45 15.80 11.22
CA HIS A 111 -15.18 17.02 10.91
C HIS A 111 -14.27 18.14 10.39
#